data_AF-A0A8J7VTH6-F1
#
_entry.id   AF-A0A8J7VTH6-F1
#
_cell.length_a   1.000
_cell.length_b   1.000
_cell.length_c   1.000
_cell.angle_alpha   90.00
_cell.angle_beta   90.00
_cell.angle_gamma   90.00
#
_symmetry.space_group_name_H-M   'P 1'
#
loop_
_entity.id
_entity.type
_entity.pdbx_description
1 polymer ?
#
loop_
_entity_poly.entity_id
_entity_poly.type
_entity_poly.pdbx_seq_one_letter_code
_entity_poly.pdbx_strand_id
1 'polypeptide(L)'
;MKIMLAAAPPLILLLAGACSGSVGATSAGTEPVSMASPGAEHPAREGLQIECGGVHYRLDTRGADVRAMRGDGAVPAVLPRPEGMDLYVPVGMGCAAADNGDQYLVVEYGESPIGCKVCEWMFVYGSSGAPLNKSVPPHLGTGAELRPNNEEYDRLLGERGLEHPRIDYPGAPGRLLHRNTRKDEVESEL
;
A
#
# COMPACT_ATOMS: atom_id res chain seq x y z
N MET A 1 45.79 -22.57 -25.74
CA MET A 1 46.05 -23.75 -24.89
C MET A 1 45.10 -23.64 -23.70
N LYS A 2 44.04 -24.46 -23.65
CA LYS A 2 43.90 -25.64 -22.78
C LYS A 2 43.90 -25.20 -21.29
N ILE A 3 42.80 -25.28 -20.52
CA ILE A 3 42.21 -26.54 -20.03
C ILE A 3 40.93 -26.30 -19.18
N MET A 4 39.96 -27.21 -19.37
CA MET A 4 38.96 -27.81 -18.45
C MET A 4 38.02 -26.90 -17.65
N LEU A 5 36.68 -26.97 -17.80
CA LEU A 5 35.73 -28.10 -17.60
C LEU A 5 35.73 -28.62 -16.15
N ALA A 6 34.72 -28.23 -15.36
CA ALA A 6 34.35 -28.92 -14.14
C ALA A 6 32.81 -28.95 -14.02
N ALA A 7 32.31 -30.18 -13.97
CA ALA A 7 30.92 -30.56 -13.84
C ALA A 7 30.37 -30.30 -12.43
N ALA A 8 29.08 -29.98 -12.32
CA ALA A 8 28.33 -30.01 -11.06
C ALA A 8 27.27 -31.13 -11.08
N PRO A 9 27.00 -31.81 -9.95
CA PRO A 9 26.26 -33.08 -9.88
C PRO A 9 24.72 -32.91 -9.78
N PRO A 10 23.94 -34.01 -9.90
CA PRO A 10 22.51 -33.96 -10.24
C PRO A 10 21.55 -33.73 -9.07
N LEU A 11 20.40 -33.14 -9.45
CA LEU A 11 19.14 -33.01 -8.71
C LEU A 11 18.64 -34.37 -8.20
N ILE A 12 18.31 -34.45 -6.91
CA ILE A 12 17.54 -35.54 -6.30
C ILE A 12 16.07 -35.08 -6.23
N LEU A 13 15.19 -35.66 -7.05
CA LEU A 13 13.73 -35.51 -6.93
C LEU A 13 13.19 -36.60 -6.00
N LEU A 14 12.56 -36.18 -4.90
CA LEU A 14 11.86 -37.04 -3.94
C LEU A 14 10.54 -37.58 -4.51
N LEU A 15 10.31 -38.86 -4.25
CA LEU A 15 9.17 -39.67 -4.68
C LEU A 15 7.85 -39.26 -4.01
N ALA A 16 6.78 -39.42 -4.79
CA ALA A 16 5.38 -39.33 -4.39
C ALA A 16 5.02 -40.39 -3.33
N GLY A 17 4.24 -39.97 -2.32
CA GLY A 17 3.56 -40.84 -1.38
C GLY A 17 2.09 -40.43 -1.26
N ALA A 18 1.21 -41.10 -2.01
CA ALA A 18 -0.23 -41.06 -1.78
C ALA A 18 -0.58 -42.04 -0.65
N CYS A 19 -1.42 -41.61 0.29
CA CYS A 19 -2.13 -42.50 1.20
C CYS A 19 -3.59 -42.03 1.27
N SER A 20 -4.43 -42.72 0.50
CA SER A 20 -5.87 -42.74 0.70
C SER A 20 -6.18 -43.64 1.89
N GLY A 21 -6.96 -43.14 2.85
CA GLY A 21 -7.49 -43.92 3.95
C GLY A 21 -8.86 -43.36 4.36
N SER A 22 -9.91 -44.09 3.99
CA SER A 22 -11.30 -43.85 4.38
C SER A 22 -11.83 -45.09 5.07
N VAL A 23 -12.35 -45.00 6.31
CA VAL A 23 -13.55 -45.70 6.88
C VAL A 23 -13.82 -45.01 8.25
N GLY A 24 -14.92 -44.26 8.47
CA GLY A 24 -16.21 -44.71 9.04
C GLY A 24 -16.21 -44.62 10.59
N ALA A 25 -17.26 -44.30 11.34
CA ALA A 25 -18.65 -43.93 11.13
C ALA A 25 -19.26 -43.43 12.47
N THR A 26 -20.45 -42.85 12.40
CA THR A 26 -21.54 -42.83 13.41
C THR A 26 -21.85 -41.50 14.12
N SER A 27 -23.11 -41.12 13.93
CA SER A 27 -23.86 -39.95 14.38
C SER A 27 -24.27 -39.98 15.86
N ALA A 28 -24.26 -38.81 16.49
CA ALA A 28 -25.21 -38.45 17.56
C ALA A 28 -25.55 -36.97 17.40
N GLY A 29 -26.85 -36.67 17.37
CA GLY A 29 -27.38 -35.38 16.96
C GLY A 29 -27.22 -34.25 17.97
N THR A 30 -27.29 -33.04 17.45
CA THR A 30 -28.03 -31.88 17.98
C THR A 30 -27.98 -30.85 16.85
N GLU A 31 -29.12 -30.52 16.26
CA GLU A 31 -29.21 -29.42 15.29
C GLU A 31 -29.03 -28.08 16.02
N PRO A 32 -28.04 -27.26 15.68
CA PRO A 32 -28.10 -25.86 16.03
C PRO A 32 -29.02 -25.16 15.02
N VAL A 33 -30.13 -24.64 15.52
CA VAL A 33 -31.03 -23.72 14.81
C VAL A 33 -30.20 -22.60 14.20
N SER A 34 -30.15 -22.59 12.87
CA SER A 34 -29.52 -21.54 12.07
C SER A 34 -30.35 -20.27 12.19
N MET A 35 -30.04 -19.43 13.17
CA MET A 35 -30.34 -18.01 13.07
C MET A 35 -29.23 -17.37 12.25
N ALA A 36 -29.35 -17.47 10.93
CA ALA A 36 -28.68 -16.56 10.03
C ALA A 36 -29.29 -15.17 10.27
N SER A 37 -28.70 -14.40 11.18
CA SER A 37 -28.81 -12.95 11.08
C SER A 37 -28.33 -12.58 9.67
N PRO A 38 -29.01 -11.67 8.95
CA PRO A 38 -28.38 -11.00 7.84
C PRO A 38 -27.23 -10.22 8.46
N GLY A 39 -26.05 -10.83 8.48
CA GLY A 39 -24.81 -10.11 8.71
C GLY A 39 -24.79 -9.08 7.61
N ALA A 40 -25.15 -7.84 7.96
CA ALA A 40 -24.97 -6.70 7.10
C ALA A 40 -23.57 -6.85 6.51
N GLU A 41 -23.49 -7.05 5.19
CA GLU A 41 -22.28 -6.79 4.44
C GLU A 41 -21.85 -5.41 4.89
N HIS A 42 -20.85 -5.36 5.76
CA HIS A 42 -20.20 -4.10 6.05
C HIS A 42 -19.61 -3.68 4.70
N PRO A 43 -20.04 -2.54 4.12
CA PRO A 43 -19.37 -2.03 2.94
C PRO A 43 -17.89 -1.95 3.30
N ALA A 44 -17.05 -2.51 2.42
CA ALA A 44 -15.63 -2.66 2.64
C ALA A 44 -15.06 -1.36 3.23
N ARG A 45 -14.53 -1.40 4.46
CA ARG A 45 -13.85 -0.26 5.10
C ARG A 45 -12.92 0.38 4.07
N GLU A 46 -13.33 1.55 3.60
CA GLU A 46 -12.87 2.15 2.35
C GLU A 46 -11.37 2.41 2.42
N GLY A 47 -10.63 1.99 1.40
CA GLY A 47 -9.22 2.35 1.25
C GLY A 47 -9.07 3.87 1.10
N LEU A 48 -7.88 4.40 1.39
CA LEU A 48 -7.59 5.83 1.21
C LEU A 48 -7.51 6.15 -0.28
N GLN A 49 -8.16 7.24 -0.70
CA GLN A 49 -8.10 7.76 -2.06
C GLN A 49 -7.69 9.24 -2.04
N ILE A 50 -6.74 9.62 -2.89
CA ILE A 50 -6.31 11.00 -3.09
C ILE A 50 -6.09 11.29 -4.58
N GLU A 51 -6.00 12.56 -4.94
CA GLU A 51 -5.69 12.99 -6.31
C GLU A 51 -4.46 13.92 -6.29
N CYS A 52 -3.40 13.54 -6.99
CA CYS A 52 -2.20 14.36 -7.15
C CYS A 52 -1.98 14.60 -8.65
N GLY A 53 -1.94 15.86 -9.08
CA GLY A 53 -1.66 16.22 -10.48
C GLY A 53 -2.60 15.58 -11.50
N GLY A 54 -3.89 15.40 -11.17
CA GLY A 54 -4.88 14.78 -12.06
C GLY A 54 -4.82 13.24 -12.14
N VAL A 55 -4.01 12.59 -11.29
CA VAL A 55 -3.98 11.13 -11.15
C VAL A 55 -4.65 10.75 -9.83
N HIS A 56 -5.65 9.87 -9.90
CA HIS A 56 -6.28 9.32 -8.70
C HIS A 56 -5.48 8.12 -8.18
N TYR A 57 -5.15 8.14 -6.89
CA TYR A 57 -4.44 7.06 -6.22
C TYR A 57 -5.34 6.41 -5.19
N ARG A 58 -5.29 5.08 -5.12
CA ARG A 58 -5.98 4.28 -4.10
C ARG A 58 -4.98 3.42 -3.34
N LEU A 59 -4.96 3.58 -2.03
CA LEU A 59 -4.26 2.69 -1.10
C LEU A 59 -5.22 1.59 -0.66
N ASP A 60 -4.86 0.34 -0.96
CA ASP A 60 -5.62 -0.83 -0.55
C ASP A 60 -5.06 -1.40 0.76
N THR A 61 -5.80 -1.23 1.86
CA THR A 61 -5.38 -1.70 3.19
C THR A 61 -5.41 -3.22 3.34
N ARG A 62 -6.02 -3.95 2.40
CA ARG A 62 -6.03 -5.43 2.37
C ARG A 62 -4.90 -5.97 1.50
N GLY A 63 -4.60 -5.28 0.40
CA GLY A 63 -3.59 -5.69 -0.57
C GLY A 63 -2.17 -5.18 -0.27
N ALA A 64 -2.02 -4.20 0.63
CA ALA A 64 -0.74 -3.52 0.88
C ALA A 64 -0.11 -2.92 -0.39
N ASP A 65 -0.97 -2.46 -1.31
CA ASP A 65 -0.59 -1.91 -2.60
C ASP A 65 -1.17 -0.49 -2.75
N VAL A 66 -0.42 0.36 -3.46
CA VAL A 66 -0.93 1.62 -3.99
C VAL A 66 -1.22 1.44 -5.48
N ARG A 67 -2.39 1.88 -5.93
CA ARG A 67 -2.82 1.81 -7.33
C ARG A 67 -3.04 3.21 -7.90
N ALA A 68 -2.49 3.45 -9.07
CA ALA A 68 -2.74 4.65 -9.87
C ALA A 68 -3.88 4.39 -10.87
N MET A 69 -4.85 5.29 -10.90
CA MET A 69 -6.00 5.28 -11.80
C MET A 69 -5.94 6.56 -12.64
N ARG A 70 -5.67 6.40 -13.93
CA ARG A 70 -5.66 7.52 -14.89
C ARG A 70 -7.02 7.58 -15.58
N GLY A 71 -7.50 8.79 -15.84
CA GLY A 71 -8.85 9.06 -16.38
C GLY A 71 -9.07 8.61 -17.83
N ASP A 72 -8.11 7.95 -18.46
CA ASP A 72 -8.14 7.48 -19.85
C ASP A 72 -8.78 6.08 -20.03
N GLY A 73 -9.35 5.53 -18.96
CA GLY A 73 -9.91 4.17 -18.99
C GLY A 73 -8.85 3.07 -18.97
N ALA A 74 -7.58 3.41 -18.70
CA ALA A 74 -6.54 2.42 -18.50
C ALA A 74 -6.79 1.56 -17.26
N VAL A 75 -6.29 0.31 -17.32
CA VAL A 75 -6.30 -0.59 -16.16
C VAL A 75 -5.49 0.05 -15.03
N PRO A 76 -6.02 0.09 -13.79
CA PRO A 76 -5.27 0.62 -12.65
C PRO A 76 -3.91 -0.06 -12.49
N ALA A 77 -2.84 0.73 -12.45
CA ALA A 77 -1.48 0.24 -12.32
C ALA A 77 -1.08 0.15 -10.84
N VAL A 78 -0.58 -1.00 -10.40
CA VAL A 78 0.05 -1.13 -9.08
C VAL A 78 1.40 -0.42 -9.13
N LEU A 79 1.64 0.47 -8.17
CA LEU A 79 2.92 1.14 -8.05
C LEU A 79 3.99 0.13 -7.59
N PRO A 80 5.18 0.12 -8.21
CA PRO A 80 6.29 -0.69 -7.76
C PRO A 80 6.69 -0.31 -6.33
N ARG A 81 7.03 -1.33 -5.55
CA ARG A 81 7.55 -1.16 -4.20
C ARG A 81 8.96 -0.57 -4.22
N PRO A 82 9.28 0.40 -3.35
CA PRO A 82 10.62 0.97 -3.27
C PRO A 82 11.64 -0.05 -2.73
N GLU A 83 12.89 0.10 -3.14
CA GLU A 83 13.97 -0.75 -2.66
C GLU A 83 14.17 -0.56 -1.15
N GLY A 84 14.30 -1.69 -0.43
CA GLY A 84 14.41 -1.74 1.02
C GLY A 84 13.06 -1.91 1.73
N MET A 85 11.93 -1.85 1.02
CA MET A 85 10.59 -1.91 1.63
C MET A 85 9.92 -3.28 1.58
N ASP A 86 10.62 -4.35 1.21
CA ASP A 86 10.02 -5.67 0.96
C ASP A 86 9.19 -6.22 2.14
N LEU A 87 9.56 -5.86 3.37
CA LEU A 87 8.90 -6.30 4.61
C LEU A 87 7.92 -5.26 5.18
N TYR A 88 7.70 -4.15 4.49
CA TYR A 88 6.86 -3.05 4.93
C TYR A 88 5.68 -2.84 3.98
N VAL A 89 4.65 -2.17 4.48
CA VAL A 89 3.43 -1.91 3.72
C VAL A 89 3.16 -0.41 3.64
N PRO A 90 2.54 0.08 2.56
CA PRO A 90 2.07 1.45 2.51
C PRO A 90 0.95 1.65 3.53
N VAL A 91 1.05 2.71 4.32
CA VAL A 91 0.13 3.04 5.41
C VAL A 91 -0.54 4.39 5.24
N GLY A 92 0.05 5.30 4.46
CA GLY A 92 -0.50 6.63 4.20
C GLY A 92 -0.04 7.20 2.86
N MET A 93 -0.73 8.24 2.39
CA MET A 93 -0.40 8.93 1.15
C MET A 93 -0.62 10.44 1.26
N GLY A 94 0.12 11.23 0.50
CA GLY A 94 -0.07 12.68 0.36
C GLY A 94 0.44 13.20 -0.98
N CYS A 95 0.13 14.44 -1.32
CA CYS A 95 0.59 15.08 -2.56
C CYS A 95 1.65 16.15 -2.24
N ALA A 96 2.81 16.07 -2.88
CA ALA A 96 3.84 17.09 -2.82
C ALA A 96 3.93 17.84 -4.15
N ALA A 97 4.18 19.15 -4.08
CA ALA A 97 4.38 20.00 -5.24
C ALA A 97 5.82 20.53 -5.24
N ALA A 98 6.46 20.53 -6.40
CA ALA A 98 7.73 21.22 -6.61
C ALA A 98 7.48 22.68 -7.04
N ASP A 99 8.50 23.52 -6.87
CA ASP A 99 8.47 24.95 -7.28
C ASP A 99 8.15 25.16 -8.76
N ASN A 100 8.51 24.19 -9.61
CA ASN A 100 8.23 24.22 -11.05
C ASN A 100 6.79 23.82 -11.42
N GLY A 101 5.96 23.48 -10.43
CA GLY A 101 4.56 23.06 -10.60
C GLY A 101 4.36 21.56 -10.78
N ASP A 102 5.43 20.75 -10.86
CA ASP A 102 5.31 19.30 -10.92
C ASP A 102 4.65 18.76 -9.64
N GLN A 103 3.73 17.83 -9.81
CA GLN A 103 3.01 17.17 -8.71
C GLN A 103 3.52 15.73 -8.54
N TYR A 104 3.71 15.35 -7.30
CA TYR A 104 4.23 14.04 -6.90
C TYR A 104 3.31 13.40 -5.89
N LEU A 105 3.22 12.08 -5.94
CA LEU A 105 2.64 11.29 -4.86
C LEU A 105 3.74 11.01 -3.85
N VAL A 106 3.45 11.19 -2.56
CA VAL A 106 4.27 10.68 -1.46
C VAL A 106 3.53 9.54 -0.80
N VAL A 107 4.20 8.40 -0.63
CA VAL A 107 3.65 7.22 0.07
C VAL A 107 4.47 7.00 1.33
N GLU A 108 3.77 6.90 2.45
CA GLU A 108 4.35 6.49 3.71
C GLU A 108 4.28 4.96 3.83
N TYR A 109 5.39 4.33 4.13
CA TYR A 109 5.49 2.92 4.49
C TYR A 109 5.67 2.75 5.99
N GLY A 110 5.19 1.63 6.52
CA GLY A 110 5.28 1.31 7.94
C GLY A 110 5.04 -0.18 8.23
N GLU A 111 5.17 -0.52 9.50
CA GLU A 111 4.80 -1.82 10.06
C GLU A 111 3.30 -1.78 10.41
N SER A 112 2.47 -2.59 9.73
CA SER A 112 1.05 -2.78 10.06
C SER A 112 0.79 -4.27 10.33
N PRO A 113 -0.09 -4.66 11.27
CA PRO A 113 -0.92 -3.85 12.18
C PRO A 113 -0.31 -3.60 13.56
N ILE A 114 0.91 -4.10 13.81
CA ILE A 114 1.54 -4.11 15.13
C ILE A 114 2.29 -2.77 15.30
N GLY A 115 2.02 -2.10 16.43
CA GLY A 115 2.43 -0.72 16.69
C GLY A 115 3.88 -0.39 16.33
N CYS A 116 4.05 0.84 15.83
CA CYS A 116 5.29 1.37 15.31
C CYS A 116 6.41 1.43 16.35
N LYS A 117 7.41 0.55 16.21
CA LYS A 117 8.73 0.78 16.79
C LYS A 117 9.62 1.57 15.82
N VAL A 118 9.44 1.35 14.52
CA VAL A 118 9.93 2.17 13.43
C VAL A 118 8.87 2.20 12.34
N CYS A 119 8.44 3.38 11.94
CA CYS A 119 7.49 3.62 10.86
C CYS A 119 7.89 4.93 10.18
N GLU A 120 7.10 5.40 9.22
CA GLU A 120 7.29 6.70 8.55
C GLU A 120 8.44 6.72 7.53
N TRP A 121 8.60 5.65 6.75
CA TRP A 121 9.44 5.71 5.56
C TRP A 121 8.71 6.43 4.43
N MET A 122 9.33 7.47 3.88
CA MET A 122 8.69 8.32 2.89
C MET A 122 9.26 8.07 1.49
N PHE A 123 8.37 7.85 0.52
CA PHE A 123 8.77 7.63 -0.87
C PHE A 123 8.02 8.54 -1.82
N VAL A 124 8.76 9.23 -2.66
CA VAL A 124 8.22 10.09 -3.72
C VAL A 124 8.06 9.27 -5.00
N TYR A 125 6.89 9.33 -5.59
CA TYR A 125 6.56 8.73 -6.87
C TYR A 125 6.35 9.83 -7.90
N GLY A 126 7.11 9.76 -8.99
CA GLY A 126 6.95 10.66 -10.14
C GLY A 126 5.79 10.24 -11.06
N SER A 127 5.59 11.02 -12.12
CA SER A 127 4.54 10.77 -13.12
C SER A 127 4.67 9.41 -13.83
N SER A 128 5.87 8.82 -13.88
CA SER A 128 6.08 7.46 -14.40
C SER A 128 5.50 6.36 -13.50
N GLY A 129 5.19 6.68 -12.24
CA GLY A 129 4.81 5.71 -11.22
C GLY A 129 5.98 4.96 -10.59
N ALA A 130 7.23 5.26 -10.96
CA ALA A 130 8.41 4.70 -10.28
C ALA A 130 8.77 5.51 -9.03
N PRO A 131 9.26 4.86 -7.95
CA PRO A 131 9.80 5.56 -6.80
C PRO A 131 11.09 6.30 -7.19
N LEU A 132 11.27 7.50 -6.66
CA LEU A 132 12.39 8.39 -6.93
C LEU A 132 13.49 8.33 -5.86
N ASN A 133 13.21 7.64 -4.75
CA ASN A 133 14.15 7.41 -3.66
C ASN A 133 14.02 5.97 -3.15
N LYS A 134 15.00 5.57 -2.35
CA LYS A 134 15.17 4.26 -1.75
C LYS A 134 15.40 4.42 -0.25
N SER A 135 15.34 3.30 0.46
CA SER A 135 15.66 3.22 1.88
C SER A 135 16.53 1.99 2.10
N VAL A 136 17.81 2.06 1.70
CA VAL A 136 18.77 0.94 1.78
C VAL A 136 20.02 1.39 2.57
N PRO A 137 20.26 0.86 3.79
CA PRO A 137 19.41 -0.05 4.54
C PRO A 137 18.05 0.59 4.92
N PRO A 138 17.01 -0.20 5.27
CA PRO A 138 15.73 0.36 5.69
C PRO A 138 15.86 1.21 6.95
N HIS A 139 16.81 0.93 7.83
CA HIS A 139 16.95 1.65 9.09
C HIS A 139 18.32 2.26 9.23
N LEU A 140 18.37 3.31 10.04
CA LEU A 140 19.59 3.86 10.60
C LEU A 140 19.62 3.62 12.11
N GLY A 141 20.83 3.62 12.67
CA GLY A 141 21.04 3.42 14.09
C GLY A 141 20.77 1.99 14.57
N THR A 142 20.82 1.80 15.89
CA THR A 142 20.56 0.51 16.55
C THR A 142 19.93 0.77 17.92
N GLY A 143 19.25 -0.24 18.47
CA GLY A 143 18.69 -0.16 19.83
C GLY A 143 17.67 0.97 19.98
N ALA A 144 17.97 1.95 20.84
CA ALA A 144 17.10 3.10 21.10
C ALA A 144 17.17 4.17 19.99
N GLU A 145 18.23 4.18 19.18
CA GLU A 145 18.42 5.14 18.08
C GLU A 145 17.91 4.60 16.73
N LEU A 146 17.22 3.47 16.74
CA LEU A 146 16.68 2.85 15.54
C LEU A 146 15.58 3.75 14.95
N ARG A 147 15.76 4.18 13.70
CA ARG A 147 14.87 5.11 13.01
C ARG A 147 14.71 4.77 11.53
N PRO A 148 13.63 5.20 10.84
CA PRO A 148 13.50 4.98 9.41
C PRO A 148 14.63 5.70 8.66
N ASN A 149 15.14 5.08 7.60
CA ASN A 149 16.13 5.71 6.73
C ASN A 149 15.45 6.58 5.67
N ASN A 150 15.27 7.87 6.00
CA ASN A 150 14.73 8.87 5.07
C ASN A 150 15.81 9.78 4.45
N GLU A 151 17.10 9.43 4.52
CA GLU A 151 18.18 10.31 4.03
C GLU A 151 18.02 10.66 2.54
N GLU A 152 17.66 9.68 1.71
CA GLU A 152 17.43 9.94 0.29
C GLU A 152 16.15 10.74 0.04
N TYR A 153 15.12 10.54 0.87
CA TYR A 153 13.89 11.32 0.82
C TYR A 153 14.15 12.79 1.14
N ASP A 154 14.84 13.07 2.25
CA ASP A 154 15.17 14.44 2.69
C ASP A 154 16.05 15.16 1.66
N ARG A 155 17.03 14.46 1.09
CA ARG A 155 17.84 14.97 -0.02
C ARG A 155 16.97 15.32 -1.24
N LEU A 156 16.04 14.43 -1.60
CA LEU A 156 15.14 14.63 -2.74
C LEU A 156 14.21 15.83 -2.54
N LEU A 157 13.75 16.07 -1.31
CA LEU A 157 12.96 17.26 -0.98
C LEU A 157 13.75 18.54 -1.26
N GLY A 158 15.00 18.60 -0.79
CA GLY A 158 15.88 19.74 -1.02
C GLY A 158 16.25 19.94 -2.50
N GLU A 159 16.60 18.87 -3.21
CA GLU A 159 17.02 18.93 -4.62
C GLU A 159 15.90 19.38 -5.57
N ARG A 160 14.65 19.08 -5.22
CA ARG A 160 13.48 19.37 -6.08
C ARG A 160 12.61 20.51 -5.57
N GLY A 161 12.97 21.13 -4.45
CA GLY A 161 12.12 22.14 -3.80
C GLY A 161 10.74 21.58 -3.46
N LEU A 162 10.68 20.34 -2.97
CA LEU A 162 9.43 19.73 -2.53
C LEU A 162 9.22 20.03 -1.05
N GLU A 163 8.01 20.40 -0.69
CA GLU A 163 7.59 20.39 0.71
C GLU A 163 7.15 18.99 1.13
N HIS A 164 7.48 18.61 2.38
CA HIS A 164 6.92 17.40 2.97
C HIS A 164 5.40 17.57 3.09
N PRO A 165 4.59 16.70 2.46
CA PRO A 165 3.16 16.90 2.43
C PRO A 165 2.50 16.43 3.72
N ARG A 166 1.29 16.90 3.96
CA ARG A 166 0.42 16.23 4.93
C ARG A 166 0.08 14.83 4.42
N ILE A 167 0.32 13.82 5.26
CA ILE A 167 -0.06 12.44 4.98
C ILE A 167 -1.48 12.17 5.50
N ASP A 168 -2.31 11.62 4.62
CA ASP A 168 -3.62 11.06 4.95
C ASP A 168 -3.51 9.55 5.19
N TYR A 169 -4.34 9.03 6.09
CA TYR A 169 -4.34 7.63 6.48
C TYR A 169 -5.75 7.03 6.30
N PRO A 170 -5.85 5.75 5.87
CA PRO A 170 -7.13 5.05 5.82
C PRO A 170 -7.84 5.06 7.19
N GLY A 171 -9.10 5.50 7.23
CA GLY A 171 -9.90 5.51 8.46
C GLY A 171 -9.72 6.72 9.38
N ALA A 172 -8.87 7.71 9.02
CA ALA A 172 -8.97 9.03 9.64
C ALA A 172 -10.26 9.71 9.15
N PRO A 173 -11.13 10.26 10.03
CA PRO A 173 -12.35 10.93 9.60
C PRO A 173 -11.99 12.11 8.69
N GLY A 174 -12.35 11.97 7.41
CA GLY A 174 -12.03 12.94 6.37
C GLY A 174 -12.54 14.33 6.74
N ARG A 175 -11.64 15.30 6.61
CA ARG A 175 -12.00 16.71 6.45
C ARG A 175 -12.89 16.79 5.21
N LEU A 176 -14.18 17.03 5.44
CA LEU A 176 -15.20 17.30 4.43
C LEU A 176 -14.61 18.15 3.30
N LEU A 177 -14.53 17.56 2.10
CA LEU A 177 -14.39 18.31 0.87
C LEU A 177 -15.51 19.36 0.84
N HIS A 178 -15.14 20.63 0.75
CA HIS A 178 -16.05 21.74 0.50
C HIS A 178 -16.82 21.47 -0.79
N ARG A 179 -18.02 20.90 -0.66
CA ARG A 179 -19.01 20.84 -1.73
C ARG A 179 -19.58 22.24 -1.88
N ASN A 180 -18.91 23.06 -2.68
CA ASN A 180 -19.38 24.38 -3.06
C ASN A 180 -20.42 24.20 -4.18
N THR A 181 -21.63 23.78 -3.84
CA THR A 181 -22.79 23.87 -4.76
C THR A 181 -23.49 25.19 -4.51
N ARG A 182 -23.16 26.16 -5.35
CA ARG A 182 -23.94 27.37 -5.57
C ARG A 182 -24.99 27.06 -6.63
N LYS A 183 -26.23 27.54 -6.43
CA LYS A 183 -27.41 27.49 -7.31
C LYS A 183 -28.03 26.09 -7.44
N ASP A 184 -29.33 25.88 -7.21
CA ASP A 184 -30.48 26.64 -7.72
C ASP A 184 -31.63 26.84 -6.71
N GLU A 185 -32.40 27.90 -6.98
CA GLU A 185 -33.75 28.20 -6.48
C GLU A 185 -34.69 26.99 -6.49
N VAL A 186 -35.48 26.84 -5.42
CA VAL A 186 -36.93 26.59 -5.53
C VAL A 186 -37.60 27.35 -4.37
N GLU A 187 -38.20 28.49 -4.70
CA GLU A 187 -39.42 28.96 -4.01
C GLU A 187 -40.47 27.85 -4.06
N SER A 188 -41.10 27.50 -2.93
CA SER A 188 -42.57 27.41 -2.81
C SER A 188 -42.95 26.84 -1.45
N GLU A 189 -43.74 27.62 -0.71
CA GLU A 189 -44.80 27.17 0.19
C GLU A 189 -44.44 26.26 1.40
N LEU A 190 -44.38 26.87 2.58
CA LEU A 190 -45.40 26.73 3.65
C LEU A 190 -45.11 27.67 4.83
#